data_AF-A0A0V0H9N6-F1
#
_entry.id   AF-A0A0V0H9N6-F1
#
_cell.length_a   1.000
_cell.length_b   1.000
_cell.length_c   1.000
_cell.angle_alpha   90.00
_cell.angle_beta   90.00
_cell.angle_gamma   90.00
#
_symmetry.space_group_name_H-M   'P 1'
#
loop_
_entity.id
_entity.type
_entity.pdbx_description
1 polymer ?
#
loop_
_entity_poly.entity_id
_entity_poly.type
_entity_poly.pdbx_seq_one_letter_code
_entity_poly.pdbx_strand_id
1 'polypeptide(L)'
;MLPILCDSPTSCKEFLENSLILMGEIGGNDYNHPFSQGKSGEDVQSFVPAVISAIGLAINELIELGAQTLLVPGNLPIGCSASYLTIFKNSNKEDYDDSTGCINWLNDFAEYHNQLLQQEIHKLREIHPHANIIYADYYNAAMQIYESPKKFGFTSTIVACCGGGGPYNYDSKRPCGSPSSNYCDTPSSYVSWDGVHLTEAA
;
A
#
# COMPACT_ATOMS: atom_id res chain seq x y z
N MET A 1 -8.13 17.63 13.96
CA MET A 1 -8.43 17.81 12.53
C MET A 1 -9.90 18.20 12.33
N LEU A 2 -10.87 17.46 12.89
CA LEU A 2 -12.29 17.84 12.87
C LEU A 2 -12.60 19.27 13.37
N PRO A 3 -12.01 19.79 14.47
CA PRO A 3 -12.30 21.16 14.94
C PRO A 3 -11.84 22.29 14.01
N ILE A 4 -11.12 21.98 12.93
CA ILE A 4 -10.72 22.95 11.88
C ILE A 4 -11.74 22.94 10.72
N LEU A 5 -12.47 21.85 10.56
CA LEU A 5 -13.41 21.61 9.46
C LEU A 5 -14.86 21.91 9.87
N CYS A 6 -15.14 21.92 11.18
CA CYS A 6 -16.47 22.11 11.74
C CYS A 6 -16.39 22.59 13.21
N ASP A 7 -17.33 23.46 13.61
CA ASP A 7 -17.29 24.15 14.91
C ASP A 7 -18.26 23.58 15.96
N SER A 8 -19.08 22.59 15.58
CA SER A 8 -20.06 21.93 16.43
C SER A 8 -20.28 20.46 16.03
N PRO A 9 -20.76 19.58 16.93
CA PRO A 9 -21.06 18.19 16.59
C PRO A 9 -22.02 18.04 15.40
N THR A 10 -23.05 18.89 15.30
CA THR A 10 -24.01 18.89 14.19
C THR A 10 -23.34 19.26 12.88
N SER A 11 -22.56 20.34 12.85
CA SER A 11 -21.82 20.73 11.64
C SER A 11 -20.74 19.71 11.26
N CYS A 12 -20.15 19.00 12.22
CA CYS A 12 -19.17 17.95 11.94
C CYS A 12 -19.83 16.74 11.29
N LYS A 13 -20.99 16.34 11.81
CA LYS A 13 -21.78 15.28 11.20
C LYS A 13 -22.17 15.65 9.76
N GLU A 14 -22.75 16.83 9.54
CA GLU A 14 -23.14 17.28 8.20
C GLU A 14 -21.94 17.37 7.23
N PHE A 15 -20.78 17.82 7.71
CA PHE A 15 -19.56 17.84 6.92
C PHE A 15 -19.13 16.43 6.49
N LEU A 16 -19.10 15.48 7.42
CA LEU A 16 -18.71 14.09 7.15
C LEU A 16 -19.72 13.36 6.26
N GLU A 17 -21.02 13.64 6.42
CA GLU A 17 -22.08 13.07 5.58
C GLU A 17 -21.90 13.45 4.11
N ASN A 18 -21.40 14.66 3.84
CA ASN A 18 -21.17 15.18 2.49
C ASN A 18 -19.74 14.97 1.96
N SER A 19 -18.88 14.28 2.71
CA SER A 19 -17.47 14.07 2.35
C SER A 19 -17.21 12.67 1.80
N LEU A 20 -16.23 12.56 0.90
CA LEU A 20 -15.57 11.31 0.60
C LEU A 20 -14.39 11.13 1.56
N ILE A 21 -14.39 10.05 2.33
CA ILE A 21 -13.29 9.73 3.25
C ILE A 21 -12.41 8.65 2.64
N LEU A 22 -11.15 8.97 2.38
CA LEU A 22 -10.13 8.01 1.98
C LEU A 22 -9.54 7.35 3.23
N MET A 23 -9.75 6.05 3.38
CA MET A 23 -9.30 5.24 4.53
C MET A 23 -7.87 4.68 4.36
N GLY A 24 -7.10 5.18 3.39
CA GLY A 24 -5.84 4.57 3.00
C GLY A 24 -4.62 5.49 3.00
N GLU A 25 -3.41 4.93 2.88
CA GLU A 25 -3.09 3.48 3.01
C GLU A 25 -2.79 3.13 4.48
N ILE A 26 -3.66 2.31 5.10
CA ILE A 26 -3.52 1.85 6.50
C ILE A 26 -3.09 0.37 6.49
N GLY A 27 -2.13 0.00 7.35
CA GLY A 27 -1.66 -1.39 7.50
C GLY A 27 -0.29 -1.68 6.88
N GLY A 28 0.16 -0.92 5.88
CA GLY A 28 1.45 -1.18 5.21
C GLY A 28 2.64 -1.13 6.16
N ASN A 29 2.67 -0.15 7.08
CA ASN A 29 3.75 -0.02 8.07
C ASN A 29 3.74 -1.13 9.14
N ASP A 30 2.57 -1.68 9.45
CA ASP A 30 2.41 -2.83 10.35
C ASP A 30 3.08 -4.09 9.80
N TYR A 31 3.36 -4.15 8.49
CA TYR A 31 4.15 -5.21 7.84
C TYR A 31 5.59 -4.77 7.55
N ASN A 32 5.78 -3.55 7.02
CA ASN A 32 7.11 -3.03 6.67
C ASN A 32 8.06 -3.02 7.87
N HIS A 33 7.57 -2.60 9.03
CA HIS A 33 8.38 -2.54 10.24
C HIS A 33 8.90 -3.92 10.70
N PRO A 34 8.06 -4.94 10.94
CA PRO A 34 8.56 -6.26 11.34
C PRO A 34 9.39 -6.96 10.26
N PHE A 35 9.07 -6.79 8.97
CA PHE A 35 9.93 -7.31 7.90
C PHE A 35 11.32 -6.65 7.91
N SER A 36 11.41 -5.34 8.15
CA SER A 36 12.69 -4.65 8.29
C SER A 36 13.52 -5.12 9.49
N GLN A 37 12.86 -5.72 10.50
CA GLN A 37 13.51 -6.34 11.67
C GLN A 37 13.88 -7.82 11.44
N GLY A 38 13.61 -8.36 10.25
CA GLY A 38 13.94 -9.75 9.91
C GLY A 38 12.94 -10.79 10.42
N LYS A 39 11.70 -10.39 10.75
CA LYS A 39 10.63 -11.36 11.01
C LYS A 39 10.27 -12.15 9.75
N SER A 40 9.89 -13.41 9.94
CA SER A 40 9.49 -14.31 8.84
C SER A 40 8.15 -13.89 8.22
N GLY A 41 7.89 -14.35 7.00
CA GLY A 41 6.57 -14.21 6.35
C GLY A 41 5.44 -14.73 7.24
N GLU A 42 5.62 -15.90 7.85
CA GLU A 42 4.63 -16.52 8.76
C GLU A 42 4.35 -15.64 9.99
N ASP A 43 5.39 -15.12 10.63
CA ASP A 43 5.27 -14.21 11.78
C ASP A 43 4.45 -12.98 11.40
N VAL A 44 4.78 -12.33 10.29
CA VAL A 44 4.10 -11.09 9.87
C VAL A 44 2.69 -11.37 9.35
N GLN A 45 2.45 -12.52 8.72
CA GLN A 45 1.12 -12.92 8.25
C GLN A 45 0.15 -13.08 9.42
N SER A 46 0.64 -13.48 10.60
CA SER A 46 -0.17 -13.54 11.82
C SER A 46 -0.74 -12.17 12.26
N PHE A 47 -0.18 -11.06 11.77
CA PHE A 47 -0.64 -9.71 12.12
C PHE A 47 -1.83 -9.27 11.26
N VAL A 48 -2.02 -9.89 10.09
CA VAL A 48 -3.05 -9.47 9.11
C VAL A 48 -4.45 -9.41 9.73
N PRO A 49 -4.95 -10.40 10.49
CA PRO A 49 -6.28 -10.31 11.10
C PRO A 49 -6.44 -9.11 12.06
N ALA A 50 -5.39 -8.78 12.82
CA ALA A 50 -5.42 -7.64 13.74
C ALA A 50 -5.43 -6.31 12.99
N VAL A 51 -4.65 -6.19 11.91
CA VAL A 51 -4.64 -5.01 11.04
C VAL A 51 -6.01 -4.80 10.38
N ILE A 52 -6.61 -5.86 9.82
CA ILE A 52 -7.95 -5.79 9.20
C ILE A 52 -9.01 -5.39 10.25
N SER A 53 -8.93 -5.95 11.46
CA SER A 53 -9.82 -5.57 12.56
C SER A 53 -9.69 -4.08 12.91
N ALA A 54 -8.48 -3.55 12.98
CA ALA A 54 -8.23 -2.14 13.25
C ALA A 54 -8.81 -1.22 12.16
N ILE A 55 -8.65 -1.59 10.88
CA ILE A 55 -9.26 -0.88 9.75
C ILE A 55 -10.79 -0.90 9.88
N GLY A 56 -11.38 -2.07 10.15
CA GLY A 56 -12.83 -2.20 10.29
C GLY A 56 -13.41 -1.38 11.44
N LEU A 57 -12.72 -1.34 12.59
CA LEU A 57 -13.10 -0.50 13.72
C LEU A 57 -13.04 0.99 13.39
N ALA A 58 -12.00 1.44 12.68
CA ALA A 58 -11.88 2.83 12.25
C ALA A 58 -12.98 3.24 11.25
N ILE A 59 -13.32 2.35 10.30
CA ILE A 59 -14.46 2.56 9.38
C ILE A 59 -15.75 2.71 10.18
N ASN A 60 -16.01 1.80 11.12
CA ASN A 60 -17.20 1.83 11.96
C ASN A 60 -17.30 3.14 12.75
N GLU A 61 -16.21 3.56 13.40
CA GLU A 61 -16.18 4.81 14.17
C GLU A 61 -16.48 6.04 13.30
N LEU A 62 -15.93 6.10 12.09
CA LEU A 62 -16.21 7.20 11.17
C LEU A 62 -17.68 7.24 10.73
N ILE A 63 -18.29 6.08 10.49
CA ILE A 63 -19.72 6.00 10.17
C ILE A 63 -20.57 6.49 11.36
N GLU A 64 -20.24 6.08 12.59
CA GLU A 64 -20.92 6.57 13.81
C GLU A 64 -20.78 8.10 13.99
N LEU A 65 -19.69 8.69 13.49
CA LEU A 65 -19.47 10.14 13.47
C LEU A 65 -20.22 10.87 12.33
N GLY A 66 -20.80 10.13 11.38
CA GLY A 66 -21.60 10.67 10.28
C GLY A 66 -21.03 10.42 8.88
N ALA A 67 -19.89 9.75 8.73
CA ALA A 67 -19.35 9.45 7.40
C ALA A 67 -20.30 8.55 6.61
N GLN A 68 -20.67 8.97 5.39
CA GLN A 68 -21.53 8.16 4.52
C GLN A 68 -20.78 7.57 3.33
N THR A 69 -19.72 8.20 2.83
CA THR A 69 -18.95 7.68 1.69
C THR A 69 -17.50 7.46 2.07
N LEU A 70 -17.06 6.20 2.04
CA LEU A 70 -15.69 5.82 2.40
C LEU A 70 -15.05 5.04 1.27
N LEU A 71 -13.84 5.40 0.86
CA LEU A 71 -13.03 4.64 -0.08
C LEU A 71 -11.87 3.97 0.66
N VAL A 72 -11.82 2.65 0.58
CA VAL A 72 -10.88 1.80 1.31
C VAL A 72 -10.00 1.08 0.30
N PRO A 73 -8.74 1.54 0.10
CA PRO A 73 -7.83 0.85 -0.78
C PRO A 73 -7.30 -0.44 -0.15
N GLY A 74 -7.12 -1.46 -0.99
CA GLY A 74 -6.31 -2.61 -0.65
C GLY A 74 -4.82 -2.28 -0.65
N ASN A 75 -4.02 -3.23 -0.20
CA ASN A 75 -2.57 -3.17 -0.25
C ASN A 75 -2.06 -3.34 -1.70
N LEU A 76 -0.94 -2.69 -2.01
CA LEU A 76 -0.23 -2.77 -3.30
C LEU A 76 0.44 -4.14 -3.51
N PRO A 77 0.92 -4.47 -4.73
CA PRO A 77 1.71 -5.66 -4.97
C PRO A 77 3.11 -5.52 -4.38
N ILE A 78 3.22 -5.73 -3.06
CA ILE A 78 4.43 -5.44 -2.31
C ILE A 78 5.63 -6.29 -2.73
N GLY A 79 5.43 -7.44 -3.39
CA GLY A 79 6.52 -8.24 -3.96
C GLY A 79 7.32 -7.48 -5.03
N CYS A 80 6.76 -6.42 -5.60
CA CYS A 80 7.42 -5.54 -6.56
C CYS A 80 8.23 -4.40 -5.92
N SER A 81 8.18 -4.26 -4.60
CA SER A 81 8.90 -3.23 -3.85
C SER A 81 10.42 -3.43 -3.94
N ALA A 82 11.16 -2.40 -4.38
CA ALA A 82 12.61 -2.47 -4.51
C ALA A 82 13.32 -2.77 -3.16
N SER A 83 12.72 -2.31 -2.05
CA SER A 83 13.19 -2.59 -0.71
C SER A 83 13.06 -4.07 -0.36
N TYR A 84 11.91 -4.69 -0.63
CA TYR A 84 11.71 -6.12 -0.40
C TYR A 84 12.49 -7.00 -1.36
N LEU A 85 12.62 -6.59 -2.62
CA LEU A 85 13.51 -7.23 -3.58
C LEU A 85 14.97 -7.23 -3.11
N THR A 86 15.38 -6.21 -2.35
CA THR A 86 16.71 -6.14 -1.74
C THR A 86 16.82 -6.99 -0.47
N ILE A 87 15.82 -6.91 0.43
CA ILE A 87 15.82 -7.61 1.73
C ILE A 87 15.71 -9.12 1.56
N PHE A 88 14.80 -9.58 0.69
CA PHE A 88 14.49 -10.99 0.48
C PHE A 88 15.15 -11.56 -0.78
N LYS A 89 16.19 -10.88 -1.30
CA LYS A 89 16.93 -11.34 -2.47
C LYS A 89 17.47 -12.75 -2.24
N ASN A 90 17.17 -13.66 -3.15
CA ASN A 90 17.74 -14.99 -3.17
C ASN A 90 18.09 -15.44 -4.61
N SER A 91 18.63 -16.65 -4.76
CA SER A 91 19.03 -17.21 -6.05
C SER A 91 17.99 -18.15 -6.70
N ASN A 92 16.91 -18.46 -5.99
CA ASN A 92 15.84 -19.30 -6.51
C ASN A 92 14.97 -18.48 -7.46
N LYS A 93 15.04 -18.77 -8.76
CA LYS A 93 14.25 -18.05 -9.76
C LYS A 93 12.75 -18.27 -9.62
N GLU A 94 12.35 -19.42 -9.09
CA GLU A 94 10.93 -19.77 -8.90
C GLU A 94 10.22 -18.88 -7.86
N ASP A 95 10.98 -18.18 -7.00
CA ASP A 95 10.44 -17.24 -6.02
C ASP A 95 10.03 -15.90 -6.65
N TYR A 96 10.38 -15.67 -7.92
CA TYR A 96 10.11 -14.44 -8.65
C TYR A 96 9.17 -14.71 -9.82
N ASP A 97 8.29 -13.77 -10.11
CA ASP A 97 7.48 -13.80 -11.32
C ASP A 97 8.37 -13.49 -12.54
N ASP A 98 8.31 -14.36 -13.55
CA ASP A 98 9.17 -14.28 -14.74
C ASP A 98 8.89 -13.01 -15.59
N SER A 99 7.70 -12.43 -15.48
CA SER A 99 7.27 -11.30 -16.32
C SER A 99 7.57 -9.94 -15.69
N THR A 100 7.36 -9.82 -14.38
CA THR A 100 7.46 -8.58 -13.61
C THR A 100 8.75 -8.50 -12.79
N GLY A 101 9.34 -9.65 -12.44
CA GLY A 101 10.46 -9.74 -11.52
C GLY A 101 10.10 -9.52 -10.05
N CYS A 102 8.80 -9.46 -9.72
CA CYS A 102 8.31 -9.32 -8.36
C CYS A 102 8.43 -10.64 -7.58
N ILE A 103 8.51 -10.57 -6.24
CA ILE A 103 8.54 -11.76 -5.38
C ILE A 103 7.14 -12.33 -5.21
N ASN A 104 6.96 -13.61 -5.56
CA ASN A 104 5.66 -14.29 -5.59
C ASN A 104 5.01 -14.35 -4.20
N TRP A 105 5.71 -14.88 -3.19
CA TRP A 105 5.13 -15.08 -1.86
C TRP A 105 4.74 -13.76 -1.15
N LEU A 106 5.37 -12.64 -1.51
CA LEU A 106 5.01 -11.32 -0.99
C LEU A 106 3.77 -10.75 -1.68
N ASN A 107 3.58 -11.06 -2.97
CA ASN A 107 2.34 -10.75 -3.67
C ASN A 107 1.18 -11.62 -3.15
N ASP A 108 1.41 -12.92 -2.91
CA ASP A 108 0.44 -13.80 -2.24
C ASP A 108 0.03 -13.25 -0.86
N PHE A 109 1.00 -12.71 -0.10
CA PHE A 109 0.73 -12.05 1.18
C PHE A 109 -0.17 -10.82 1.01
N ALA A 110 0.10 -9.95 0.03
CA ALA A 110 -0.72 -8.77 -0.23
C ALA A 110 -2.14 -9.15 -0.66
N GLU A 111 -2.27 -10.19 -1.49
CA GLU A 111 -3.57 -10.74 -1.89
C GLU A 111 -4.33 -11.32 -0.70
N TYR A 112 -3.65 -12.03 0.22
CA TYR A 112 -4.27 -12.53 1.46
C TYR A 112 -4.82 -11.38 2.32
N HIS A 113 -4.05 -10.30 2.51
CA HIS A 113 -4.56 -9.08 3.16
C HIS A 113 -5.81 -8.56 2.44
N ASN A 114 -5.74 -8.39 1.12
CA ASN A 114 -6.81 -7.81 0.32
C ASN A 114 -8.09 -8.66 0.33
N GLN A 115 -7.95 -9.98 0.38
CA GLN A 115 -9.08 -10.90 0.52
C GLN A 115 -9.79 -10.72 1.87
N LEU A 116 -9.02 -10.66 2.97
CA LEU A 116 -9.61 -10.44 4.30
C LEU A 116 -10.22 -9.04 4.45
N LEU A 117 -9.59 -8.03 3.86
CA LEU A 117 -10.12 -6.66 3.84
C LEU A 117 -11.47 -6.61 3.11
N GLN A 118 -11.59 -7.25 1.95
CA GLN A 118 -12.85 -7.31 1.21
C GLN A 118 -13.96 -8.04 2.00
N GLN A 119 -13.61 -9.10 2.75
CA GLN A 119 -14.56 -9.79 3.63
C GLN A 119 -15.05 -8.87 4.76
N GLU A 120 -14.16 -8.12 5.41
CA GLU A 120 -14.56 -7.16 6.46
C GLU A 120 -15.39 -6.01 5.89
N ILE A 121 -15.04 -5.48 4.71
CA ILE A 121 -15.84 -4.47 4.00
C ILE A 121 -17.24 -5.01 3.69
N HIS A 122 -17.36 -6.26 3.24
CA HIS A 122 -18.66 -6.89 2.99
C HIS A 122 -19.51 -6.92 4.26
N LYS A 123 -18.94 -7.38 5.38
CA LYS A 123 -19.62 -7.37 6.68
C LYS A 123 -20.01 -5.96 7.13
N LEU A 124 -19.15 -4.96 6.95
CA LEU A 124 -19.46 -3.58 7.32
C LEU A 124 -20.60 -3.00 6.48
N ARG A 125 -20.70 -3.35 5.19
CA ARG A 125 -21.84 -2.96 4.34
C ARG A 125 -23.16 -3.58 4.80
N GLU A 126 -23.14 -4.79 5.35
CA GLU A 126 -24.33 -5.42 5.95
C GLU A 126 -24.76 -4.72 7.25
N ILE A 127 -23.80 -4.33 8.09
CA ILE A 127 -24.05 -3.62 9.34
C ILE A 127 -24.53 -2.18 9.09
N HIS A 128 -23.96 -1.52 8.07
CA HIS A 128 -24.20 -0.11 7.74
C HIS A 128 -24.79 0.06 6.34
N PRO A 129 -26.04 -0.37 6.09
CA PRO A 129 -26.64 -0.32 4.74
C PRO A 129 -26.87 1.11 4.22
N HIS A 130 -26.74 2.12 5.08
CA HIS A 130 -26.85 3.53 4.73
C HIS A 130 -25.51 4.14 4.28
N ALA A 131 -24.38 3.47 4.55
CA ALA A 131 -23.05 3.94 4.18
C ALA A 131 -22.61 3.30 2.85
N ASN A 132 -22.04 4.11 1.96
CA ASN A 132 -21.38 3.67 0.74
C ASN A 132 -19.89 3.43 1.00
N ILE A 133 -19.55 2.19 1.34
CA ILE A 133 -18.16 1.75 1.55
C ILE A 133 -17.64 1.17 0.23
N ILE A 134 -16.64 1.80 -0.39
CA ILE A 134 -16.08 1.46 -1.69
C ILE A 134 -14.72 0.79 -1.48
N TYR A 135 -14.51 -0.38 -2.08
CA TYR A 135 -13.18 -1.00 -2.13
C TYR A 135 -12.42 -0.48 -3.36
N ALA A 136 -11.20 0.01 -3.16
CA ALA A 136 -10.32 0.41 -4.25
C ALA A 136 -9.22 -0.64 -4.46
N ASP A 137 -9.23 -1.27 -5.63
CA ASP A 137 -8.34 -2.36 -5.97
C ASP A 137 -6.97 -1.85 -6.44
N TYR A 138 -6.20 -1.31 -5.49
CA TYR A 138 -4.86 -0.79 -5.74
C TYR A 138 -3.90 -1.87 -6.23
N TYR A 139 -4.07 -3.11 -5.77
CA TYR A 139 -3.24 -4.23 -6.21
C TYR A 139 -3.30 -4.41 -7.73
N ASN A 140 -4.50 -4.63 -8.27
CA ASN A 140 -4.66 -4.88 -9.70
C ASN A 140 -4.46 -3.61 -10.55
N ALA A 141 -4.74 -2.42 -10.01
CA ALA A 141 -4.42 -1.16 -10.67
C ALA A 141 -2.90 -1.01 -10.86
N ALA A 142 -2.11 -1.24 -9.80
CA ALA A 142 -0.66 -1.17 -9.87
C ALA A 142 -0.06 -2.33 -10.67
N MET A 143 -0.61 -3.55 -10.56
CA MET A 143 -0.07 -4.71 -11.28
C MET A 143 -0.07 -4.53 -12.80
N GLN A 144 -1.07 -3.84 -13.36
CA GLN A 144 -1.09 -3.49 -14.79
C GLN A 144 0.14 -2.69 -15.23
N ILE A 145 0.68 -1.85 -14.34
CA ILE A 145 1.90 -1.08 -14.60
C ILE A 145 3.11 -2.02 -14.65
N TYR A 146 3.22 -2.98 -13.72
CA TYR A 146 4.32 -3.95 -13.69
C TYR A 146 4.29 -4.91 -14.89
N GLU A 147 3.10 -5.36 -15.30
CA GLU A 147 2.92 -6.26 -16.44
C GLU A 147 3.09 -5.56 -17.81
N SER A 148 2.78 -4.26 -17.89
CA SER A 148 2.78 -3.51 -19.15
C SER A 148 3.37 -2.09 -19.02
N PRO A 149 4.60 -1.93 -18.49
CA PRO A 149 5.12 -0.61 -18.08
C PRO A 149 5.20 0.39 -19.23
N LYS A 150 5.55 -0.08 -20.44
CA LYS A 150 5.62 0.76 -21.64
C LYS A 150 4.28 1.39 -22.02
N LYS A 151 3.14 0.76 -21.72
CA LYS A 151 1.81 1.33 -21.99
C LYS A 151 1.53 2.55 -21.11
N PHE A 152 2.15 2.59 -19.94
CA PHE A 152 2.01 3.65 -18.94
C PHE A 152 3.20 4.63 -18.96
N GLY A 153 4.15 4.48 -19.88
CA GLY A 153 5.30 5.39 -20.03
C GLY A 153 6.51 5.05 -19.14
N PHE A 154 6.50 3.91 -18.46
CA PHE A 154 7.61 3.50 -17.59
C PHE A 154 8.65 2.65 -18.31
N THR A 155 9.91 2.85 -17.94
CA THR A 155 11.06 2.06 -18.40
C THR A 155 11.70 1.25 -17.27
N SER A 156 11.44 1.62 -16.01
CA SER A 156 11.94 0.92 -14.82
C SER A 156 10.81 0.73 -13.82
N THR A 157 10.53 -0.52 -13.45
CA THR A 157 9.43 -0.86 -12.53
C THR A 157 9.92 -1.17 -11.12
N ILE A 158 10.91 -2.06 -11.01
CA ILE A 158 11.36 -2.64 -9.74
C ILE A 158 12.69 -2.08 -9.22
N VAL A 159 13.32 -1.15 -9.96
CA VAL A 159 14.51 -0.41 -9.50
C VAL A 159 14.06 0.98 -9.08
N ALA A 160 14.46 1.41 -7.88
CA ALA A 160 14.10 2.72 -7.35
C ALA A 160 14.81 3.87 -8.11
N CYS A 161 14.13 4.99 -8.30
CA CYS A 161 14.76 6.19 -8.87
C CYS A 161 15.81 6.77 -7.91
N CYS A 162 15.50 6.85 -6.62
CA CYS A 162 16.32 7.45 -5.58
C CYS A 162 16.76 6.42 -4.53
N GLY A 163 18.06 6.33 -4.27
CA GLY A 163 18.57 5.46 -3.22
C GLY A 163 20.07 5.25 -3.22
N GLY A 164 20.53 4.29 -2.42
CA GLY A 164 21.94 4.05 -2.14
C GLY A 164 22.68 3.17 -3.14
N GLY A 165 22.05 2.72 -4.22
CA GLY A 165 22.64 1.79 -5.18
C GLY A 165 22.35 0.32 -4.87
N GLY A 166 23.17 -0.59 -5.40
CA GLY A 166 22.84 -2.02 -5.44
C GLY A 166 21.86 -2.37 -6.59
N PRO A 167 21.46 -3.64 -6.72
CA PRO A 167 20.70 -4.12 -7.89
C PRO A 167 19.34 -3.43 -8.11
N TYR A 168 18.68 -3.04 -7.02
CA TYR A 168 17.37 -2.38 -7.05
C TYR A 168 17.44 -0.90 -6.64
N ASN A 169 18.65 -0.33 -6.60
CA ASN A 169 18.94 1.02 -6.12
C ASN A 169 18.38 1.32 -4.71
N TYR A 170 18.40 0.33 -3.81
CA TYR A 170 17.92 0.46 -2.44
C TYR A 170 18.98 -0.01 -1.43
N ASP A 171 19.18 0.79 -0.39
CA ASP A 171 20.07 0.47 0.74
C ASP A 171 19.53 1.17 2.00
N SER A 172 19.10 0.40 3.01
CA SER A 172 18.52 0.95 4.24
C SER A 172 19.49 1.80 5.05
N LYS A 173 20.81 1.65 4.85
CA LYS A 173 21.84 2.48 5.49
C LYS A 173 22.10 3.79 4.74
N ARG A 174 21.66 3.87 3.48
CA ARG A 174 21.82 5.03 2.60
C ARG A 174 20.49 5.30 1.87
N PRO A 175 19.42 5.60 2.62
CA PRO A 175 18.10 5.82 2.04
C PRO A 175 18.11 7.06 1.14
N CYS A 176 17.08 7.20 0.32
CA CYS A 176 16.84 8.42 -0.45
C CYS A 176 16.88 9.65 0.47
N GLY A 177 17.53 10.73 0.03
CA GLY A 177 17.75 11.95 0.82
C GLY A 177 18.99 11.89 1.74
N SER A 178 19.67 10.75 1.85
CA SER A 178 20.99 10.69 2.49
C SER A 178 22.06 11.34 1.60
N PRO A 179 23.15 11.93 2.16
CA PRO A 179 24.22 12.56 1.38
C PRO A 179 24.94 11.62 0.40
N SER A 180 24.78 10.32 0.58
CA SER A 180 25.42 9.26 -0.22
C SER A 180 24.44 8.52 -1.14
N SER A 181 23.18 8.98 -1.20
CA SER A 181 22.19 8.51 -2.16
C SER A 181 22.30 9.26 -3.48
N ASN A 182 21.86 8.63 -4.55
CA ASN A 182 21.69 9.26 -5.86
C ASN A 182 20.24 9.16 -6.29
N TYR A 183 19.84 9.99 -7.24
CA TYR A 183 18.52 9.93 -7.87
C TYR A 183 18.66 9.89 -9.40
N CYS A 184 17.65 9.33 -10.06
CA CYS A 184 17.60 9.21 -11.51
C CYS A 184 17.27 10.55 -12.18
N ASP A 185 17.68 10.73 -13.44
CA ASP A 185 17.45 11.98 -14.20
C ASP A 185 15.99 12.20 -14.61
N THR A 186 15.19 11.15 -14.69
CA THR A 186 13.79 11.20 -15.18
C THR A 186 12.87 10.39 -14.26
N PRO A 187 12.45 10.95 -13.12
CA PRO A 187 11.60 10.24 -12.16
C PRO A 187 10.30 9.69 -12.77
N SER A 188 9.70 10.40 -13.73
CA SER A 188 8.45 9.99 -14.38
C SER A 188 8.55 8.72 -15.22
N SER A 189 9.75 8.21 -15.50
CA SER A 189 9.94 6.92 -16.20
C SER A 189 10.16 5.75 -15.24
N TYR A 190 10.11 5.99 -13.94
CA TYR A 190 10.29 5.00 -12.87
C TYR A 190 8.98 4.79 -12.11
N VAL A 191 8.66 3.55 -11.76
CA VAL A 191 7.50 3.26 -10.90
C VAL A 191 7.85 3.49 -9.43
N SER A 192 8.99 2.98 -8.96
CA SER A 192 9.43 3.16 -7.57
C SER A 192 10.26 4.44 -7.39
N TRP A 193 9.90 5.26 -6.40
CA TRP A 193 10.67 6.44 -6.02
C TRP A 193 11.88 6.07 -5.16
N ASP A 194 11.66 5.52 -3.97
CA ASP A 194 12.72 5.30 -2.97
C ASP A 194 12.86 3.83 -2.53
N GLY A 195 12.16 2.93 -3.21
CA GLY A 195 12.11 1.51 -2.92
C GLY A 195 11.01 1.07 -1.97
N VAL A 196 10.25 1.99 -1.37
CA VAL A 196 9.01 1.71 -0.62
C VAL A 196 7.83 2.41 -1.28
N HIS A 197 8.01 3.67 -1.67
CA HIS A 197 6.98 4.51 -2.26
C HIS A 197 7.07 4.54 -3.78
N LEU A 198 5.93 4.80 -4.43
CA LEU A 198 5.83 5.03 -5.86
C LEU A 198 6.23 6.46 -6.23
N THR A 199 6.55 6.69 -7.50
CA THR A 199 6.74 8.06 -8.03
C THR A 199 5.40 8.75 -8.25
N GLU A 200 5.40 10.07 -8.43
CA GLU A 200 4.18 10.83 -8.76
C GLU A 200 3.48 10.34 -10.04
N ALA A 201 4.24 9.79 -10.99
CA ALA A 201 3.70 9.32 -12.26
C ALA A 201 2.95 7.98 -12.17
N ALA A 202 3.23 7.19 -11.13
CA ALA A 202 2.71 5.83 -10.92
C ALA A 202 1.53 5.83 -9.95
#